data_AF-A0AAE7TG53-F1
#
_entry.id   AF-A0AAE7TG53-F1
#
_cell.length_a   1.000
_cell.length_b   1.000
_cell.length_c   1.000
_cell.angle_alpha   90.00
_cell.angle_beta   90.00
_cell.angle_gamma   90.00
#
_symmetry.space_group_name_H-M   'P 1'
#
loop_
_entity.id
_entity.type
_entity.pdbx_description
1 polymer ?
#
loop_
_entity_poly.entity_id
_entity_poly.type
_entity_poly.pdbx_seq_one_letter_code
_entity_poly.pdbx_strand_id
1 'polypeptide(L)'
;MTPTNQISPPSPVLNFAYPISISLSQLLEAFWSAEREVRAASDAIAKFPTGAERTPQVRGGVTKAMTILTNGEEPSRIPSRDWFYNSIEEIDQDHTRALKNAATDDERDGINARFAGYREEYARQKSEIVRSTPKGKRAAERREQKALRALERAEISIINYEPRDLDEAAQLLEFACRGESEHCFTADGWELQAIMRNVATTIRTYA
;
A
#
# COMPACT_ATOMS: atom_id res chain seq x y z
N MET A 1 -5.50 -40.14 -26.35
CA MET A 1 -5.09 -39.19 -25.29
C MET A 1 -6.15 -38.11 -25.22
N THR A 2 -7.02 -38.15 -24.21
CA THR A 2 -8.10 -37.17 -24.00
C THR A 2 -7.61 -36.05 -23.09
N PRO A 3 -7.85 -34.76 -23.43
CA PRO A 3 -7.46 -33.66 -22.56
C PRO A 3 -8.40 -33.59 -21.34
N THR A 4 -7.83 -33.72 -20.14
CA THR A 4 -8.53 -33.50 -18.88
C THR A 4 -8.77 -32.00 -18.71
N ASN A 5 -9.99 -31.54 -18.96
CA ASN A 5 -10.46 -30.22 -18.54
C ASN A 5 -10.45 -30.16 -17.01
N GLN A 6 -9.44 -29.52 -16.44
CA GLN A 6 -9.45 -29.13 -15.03
C GLN A 6 -10.44 -27.97 -14.87
N ILE A 7 -11.62 -28.29 -14.36
CA ILE A 7 -12.60 -27.29 -13.92
C ILE A 7 -12.07 -26.73 -12.59
N SER A 8 -11.63 -25.48 -12.59
CA SER A 8 -11.26 -24.76 -11.37
C SER A 8 -12.41 -24.82 -10.36
N PRO A 9 -12.13 -25.03 -9.05
CA PRO A 9 -13.17 -24.96 -8.04
C PRO A 9 -13.81 -23.55 -8.06
N PRO A 10 -15.12 -23.44 -7.86
CA PRO A 10 -15.79 -22.15 -7.85
C PRO A 10 -15.20 -21.28 -6.75
N SER A 11 -14.70 -20.09 -7.13
CA SER A 11 -14.35 -19.04 -6.20
C SER A 11 -15.57 -18.71 -5.33
N PRO A 12 -15.44 -18.57 -4.00
CA PRO A 12 -16.58 -18.20 -3.16
C PRO A 12 -17.14 -16.87 -3.63
N VAL A 13 -18.43 -16.87 -4.00
CA VAL A 13 -19.18 -15.68 -4.35
C VAL A 13 -19.40 -14.90 -3.05
N LEU A 14 -18.59 -13.87 -2.82
CA LEU A 14 -18.85 -12.88 -1.77
C LEU A 14 -20.09 -12.08 -2.19
N ASN A 15 -21.23 -12.43 -1.60
CA ASN A 15 -22.48 -11.73 -1.79
C ASN A 15 -22.45 -10.43 -0.97
N PHE A 16 -22.38 -9.28 -1.63
CA PHE A 16 -22.26 -7.95 -1.00
C PHE A 16 -23.62 -7.28 -0.71
N ALA A 17 -24.74 -7.98 -0.94
CA ALA A 17 -26.06 -7.53 -0.54
C ALA A 17 -26.35 -8.05 0.89
N TYR A 18 -26.12 -7.20 1.90
CA TYR A 18 -26.44 -7.54 3.28
C TYR A 18 -27.93 -7.31 3.56
N PRO A 19 -28.69 -8.32 4.02
CA PRO A 19 -30.03 -8.12 4.53
C PRO A 19 -30.00 -7.44 5.91
N ILE A 20 -31.06 -6.69 6.17
CA ILE A 20 -31.35 -5.96 7.40
C ILE A 20 -31.34 -6.95 8.58
N SER A 21 -30.52 -6.66 9.59
CA SER A 21 -30.24 -7.45 10.80
C SER A 21 -29.12 -8.53 10.66
N ILE A 22 -27.88 -8.07 10.41
CA ILE A 22 -26.68 -8.90 10.62
C ILE A 22 -26.49 -9.11 12.12
N SER A 23 -26.14 -10.33 12.55
CA SER A 23 -25.79 -10.63 13.95
C SER A 23 -24.33 -10.31 14.26
N LEU A 24 -23.99 -10.06 15.52
CA LEU A 24 -22.60 -9.80 15.93
C LEU A 24 -21.67 -10.93 15.49
N SER A 25 -22.09 -12.19 15.66
CA SER A 25 -21.30 -13.36 15.29
C SER A 25 -20.94 -13.40 13.80
N GLN A 26 -21.87 -13.00 12.92
CA GLN A 26 -21.61 -12.89 11.48
C GLN A 26 -20.62 -11.77 11.14
N LEU A 27 -20.67 -10.64 11.85
CA LEU A 27 -19.71 -9.55 11.68
C LEU A 27 -18.30 -9.96 12.14
N LEU A 28 -18.22 -10.62 13.29
CA LEU A 28 -16.95 -11.15 13.81
C LEU A 28 -16.38 -12.21 12.87
N GLU A 29 -17.20 -13.13 12.34
CA GLU A 29 -16.76 -14.12 11.36
C GLU A 29 -16.24 -13.47 10.07
N ALA A 30 -16.92 -12.44 9.58
CA ALA A 30 -16.48 -11.66 8.42
C ALA A 30 -15.13 -10.98 8.67
N PHE A 31 -14.95 -10.39 9.86
CA PHE A 31 -13.68 -9.80 10.29
C PHE A 31 -12.55 -10.84 10.30
N TRP A 32 -12.73 -11.96 11.01
CA TRP A 32 -11.72 -13.02 11.10
C TRP A 32 -11.42 -13.66 9.75
N SER A 33 -12.43 -13.79 8.88
CA SER A 33 -12.23 -14.28 7.52
C SER A 33 -11.38 -13.31 6.70
N ALA A 34 -11.65 -12.00 6.78
CA ALA A 34 -10.88 -10.98 6.08
C ALA A 34 -9.43 -10.95 6.59
N GLU A 35 -9.21 -11.03 7.90
CA GLU A 35 -7.87 -11.07 8.50
C GLU A 35 -7.05 -12.27 8.00
N ARG A 36 -7.66 -13.46 7.99
CA ARG A 36 -7.01 -14.68 7.44
C ARG A 36 -6.66 -14.52 5.96
N GLU A 37 -7.53 -13.87 5.18
CA GLU A 37 -7.26 -13.60 3.77
C GLU A 37 -6.14 -12.58 3.56
N VAL A 38 -6.04 -11.55 4.41
CA VAL A 38 -4.91 -10.60 4.41
C VAL A 38 -3.62 -11.38 4.66
N ARG A 39 -3.54 -12.15 5.75
CA ARG A 39 -2.35 -12.93 6.09
C ARG A 39 -1.92 -13.88 4.97
N ALA A 40 -2.88 -14.63 4.41
CA ALA A 40 -2.60 -15.55 3.31
C ALA A 40 -2.11 -14.83 2.04
N ALA A 41 -2.62 -13.62 1.76
CA ALA A 41 -2.19 -12.82 0.64
C ALA A 41 -0.79 -12.22 0.87
N SER A 42 -0.52 -11.68 2.06
CA SER A 42 0.80 -11.16 2.44
C SER A 42 1.87 -12.27 2.43
N ASP A 43 1.56 -13.47 2.95
CA ASP A 43 2.44 -14.65 2.86
C ASP A 43 2.70 -15.05 1.41
N ALA A 44 1.69 -14.94 0.54
CA ALA A 44 1.86 -15.21 -0.89
C ALA A 44 2.73 -14.16 -1.58
N ILE A 45 2.67 -12.89 -1.16
CA ILE A 45 3.54 -11.81 -1.64
C ILE A 45 4.99 -12.05 -1.19
N ALA A 46 5.19 -12.44 0.07
CA ALA A 46 6.51 -12.71 0.67
C ALA A 46 7.27 -13.86 -0.02
N LYS A 47 6.56 -14.79 -0.67
CA LYS A 47 7.17 -15.88 -1.47
C LYS A 47 7.82 -15.40 -2.76
N PHE A 48 7.51 -14.19 -3.23
CA PHE A 48 8.19 -13.61 -4.37
C PHE A 48 9.50 -12.97 -3.90
N PRO A 49 10.63 -13.20 -4.59
CA PRO A 49 11.89 -12.61 -4.19
C PRO A 49 11.71 -11.10 -4.09
N THR A 50 12.10 -10.52 -2.95
CA THR A 50 12.43 -9.10 -2.80
C THR A 50 13.73 -8.85 -3.56
N GLY A 51 13.75 -9.15 -4.86
CA GLY A 51 14.79 -8.64 -5.74
C GLY A 51 14.71 -7.13 -5.63
N ALA A 52 15.83 -6.50 -5.24
CA ALA A 52 15.98 -5.06 -5.10
C ALA A 52 15.02 -4.38 -6.07
N GLU A 53 13.99 -3.71 -5.53
CA GLU A 53 12.96 -3.07 -6.34
C GLU A 53 13.70 -2.34 -7.44
N ARG A 54 13.55 -2.81 -8.69
CA ARG A 54 14.19 -2.16 -9.82
C ARG A 54 13.53 -0.80 -9.88
N THR A 55 14.15 0.20 -9.28
CA THR A 55 13.71 1.58 -9.38
C THR A 55 14.04 2.06 -10.78
N PRO A 56 13.16 2.81 -11.44
CA PRO A 56 13.51 3.46 -12.69
C PRO A 56 14.77 4.32 -12.47
N GLN A 57 15.74 4.18 -13.36
CA GLN A 57 16.99 4.93 -13.34
C GLN A 57 17.07 5.75 -14.64
N VAL A 58 16.67 7.01 -14.56
CA VAL A 58 16.73 7.92 -15.70
C VAL A 58 18.05 8.66 -15.67
N ARG A 59 18.87 8.52 -16.71
CA ARG A 59 20.17 9.18 -16.79
C ARG A 59 20.00 10.70 -16.74
N GLY A 60 20.52 11.33 -15.69
CA GLY A 60 20.45 12.78 -15.50
C GLY A 60 21.62 13.53 -16.15
N GLY A 61 22.76 12.83 -16.35
CA GLY A 61 23.92 13.37 -17.06
C GLY A 61 25.23 12.71 -16.62
N VAL A 62 26.33 13.43 -16.87
CA VAL A 62 27.70 13.01 -16.50
C VAL A 62 28.26 14.00 -15.50
N THR A 63 28.66 13.51 -14.34
CA THR A 63 29.47 14.28 -13.38
C THR A 63 30.86 14.43 -13.97
N LYS A 64 31.36 15.67 -14.10
CA LYS A 64 32.68 15.94 -14.66
C LYS A 64 33.77 15.35 -13.76
N ALA A 65 34.88 14.91 -14.36
CA ALA A 65 36.05 14.49 -13.61
C ALA A 65 36.59 15.67 -12.79
N MET A 66 36.94 15.41 -11.53
CA MET A 66 37.35 16.45 -10.59
C MET A 66 38.62 16.01 -9.86
N THR A 67 39.55 16.94 -9.68
CA THR A 67 40.75 16.71 -8.88
C THR A 67 40.56 17.37 -7.52
N ILE A 68 40.60 16.60 -6.45
CA ILE A 68 40.56 17.10 -5.08
C ILE A 68 41.99 17.32 -4.61
N LEU A 69 42.28 18.55 -4.22
CA LEU A 69 43.52 18.94 -3.58
C LEU A 69 43.26 19.04 -2.07
N THR A 70 43.77 18.09 -1.29
CA THR A 70 43.74 18.14 0.17
C THR A 70 45.10 18.62 0.66
N ASN A 71 45.14 19.58 1.59
CA ASN A 71 46.40 20.16 2.07
C ASN A 71 47.31 19.09 2.68
N GLY A 72 48.46 18.83 2.04
CA GLY A 72 49.47 17.87 2.50
C GLY A 72 49.35 16.46 1.90
N GLU A 73 48.33 16.19 1.08
CA GLU A 73 48.15 14.90 0.38
C GLU A 73 48.32 15.05 -1.14
N GLU A 74 48.64 13.94 -1.82
CA GLU A 74 48.68 13.94 -3.28
C GLU A 74 47.28 14.20 -3.89
N PRO A 75 47.20 14.94 -5.01
CA PRO A 75 45.94 15.21 -5.68
C PRO A 75 45.17 13.92 -6.02
N SER A 76 43.97 13.77 -5.48
CA SER A 76 43.10 12.64 -5.80
C SER A 76 42.21 12.96 -6.99
N ARG A 77 42.25 12.12 -8.03
CA ARG A 77 41.43 12.31 -9.24
C ARG A 77 40.17 11.46 -9.18
N ILE A 78 39.02 12.12 -9.07
CA ILE A 78 37.72 11.48 -9.22
C ILE A 78 37.37 11.43 -10.72
N PRO A 79 37.18 10.23 -11.30
CA PRO A 79 36.80 10.10 -12.71
C PRO A 79 35.36 10.59 -12.93
N SER A 80 35.06 10.95 -14.17
CA SER A 80 33.68 11.27 -14.55
C SER A 80 32.78 10.04 -14.37
N ARG A 81 31.58 10.23 -13.84
CA ARG A 81 30.60 9.16 -13.64
C ARG A 81 29.24 9.60 -14.12
N ASP A 82 28.49 8.68 -14.72
CA ASP A 82 27.07 8.89 -14.97
C ASP A 82 26.32 9.01 -13.65
N TRP A 83 25.32 9.88 -13.62
CA TRP A 83 24.37 9.98 -12.51
C TRP A 83 22.95 9.85 -13.02
N PHE A 84 22.07 9.36 -12.14
CA PHE A 84 20.71 8.96 -12.48
C PHE A 84 19.72 9.56 -11.48
N TYR A 85 18.53 9.88 -11.97
CA TYR A 85 17.35 10.11 -11.15
C TYR A 85 16.72 8.77 -10.77
N ASN A 86 16.39 8.61 -9.50
CA ASN A 86 15.76 7.41 -8.94
C ASN A 86 14.27 7.65 -8.61
N SER A 87 13.79 8.89 -8.64
CA SER A 87 12.39 9.23 -8.39
C SER A 87 11.88 10.40 -9.24
N ILE A 88 10.55 10.55 -9.31
CA ILE A 88 9.91 11.70 -10.00
C ILE A 88 10.19 12.99 -9.26
N GLU A 89 10.21 12.93 -7.93
CA GLU A 89 10.45 14.07 -7.05
C GLU A 89 11.85 14.66 -7.29
N GLU A 90 12.87 13.82 -7.52
CA GLU A 90 14.22 14.30 -7.87
C GLU A 90 14.23 15.03 -9.23
N ILE A 91 13.51 14.50 -10.23
CA ILE A 91 13.36 15.13 -11.55
C ILE A 91 12.66 16.49 -11.40
N ASP A 92 11.60 16.57 -10.59
CA ASP A 92 10.80 17.78 -10.40
C ASP A 92 11.55 18.86 -9.60
N GLN A 93 12.35 18.45 -8.61
CA GLN A 93 13.21 19.35 -7.84
C GLN A 93 14.29 19.97 -8.73
N ASP A 94 14.94 19.17 -9.59
CA ASP A 94 15.96 19.69 -10.49
C ASP A 94 15.35 20.51 -11.64
N HIS A 95 14.14 20.16 -12.11
CA HIS A 95 13.38 20.98 -13.06
C HIS A 95 13.13 22.38 -12.51
N THR A 96 12.63 22.44 -11.27
CA THR A 96 12.37 23.71 -10.57
C THR A 96 13.66 24.52 -10.38
N ARG A 97 14.77 23.86 -10.03
CA ARG A 97 16.08 24.50 -9.88
C ARG A 97 16.61 25.04 -11.21
N ALA A 98 16.49 24.27 -12.28
CA ALA A 98 16.92 24.67 -13.61
C ALA A 98 16.11 25.88 -14.13
N LEU A 99 14.79 25.87 -13.96
CA LEU A 99 13.93 26.99 -14.36
C LEU A 99 14.25 28.29 -13.62
N LYS A 100 14.63 28.21 -12.33
CA LYS A 100 15.07 29.39 -11.55
C LYS A 100 16.35 30.04 -12.10
N ASN A 101 17.20 29.25 -12.75
CA ASN A 101 18.49 29.70 -13.28
C ASN A 101 18.41 30.11 -14.77
N ALA A 102 17.25 29.94 -15.42
CA ALA A 102 17.07 30.29 -16.82
C ALA A 102 16.94 31.81 -17.01
N ALA A 103 17.80 32.37 -17.85
CA ALA A 103 17.89 33.81 -18.12
C ALA A 103 17.00 34.23 -19.30
N THR A 104 16.70 33.32 -20.22
CA THR A 104 15.91 33.58 -21.43
C THR A 104 14.73 32.62 -21.57
N ASP A 105 13.74 32.99 -22.40
CA ASP A 105 12.60 32.12 -22.67
C ASP A 105 13.00 30.89 -23.50
N ASP A 106 13.96 31.02 -24.43
CA ASP A 106 14.52 29.88 -25.16
C ASP A 106 15.18 28.85 -24.23
N GLU A 107 15.88 29.31 -23.18
CA GLU A 107 16.47 28.44 -22.15
C GLU A 107 15.39 27.73 -21.34
N ARG A 108 14.29 28.41 -21.00
CA ARG A 108 13.15 27.82 -20.29
C ARG A 108 12.49 26.73 -21.13
N ASP A 109 12.29 26.97 -22.42
CA ASP A 109 11.71 25.99 -23.34
C ASP A 109 12.60 24.76 -23.51
N GLY A 110 13.91 24.96 -23.65
CA GLY A 110 14.89 23.86 -23.68
C GLY A 110 14.91 23.03 -22.39
N ILE A 111 14.79 23.69 -21.23
CA ILE A 111 14.66 23.02 -19.92
C ILE A 111 13.36 22.20 -19.88
N ASN A 112 12.22 22.80 -20.25
CA ASN A 112 10.93 22.12 -20.25
C ASN A 112 10.93 20.87 -21.14
N ALA A 113 11.47 20.97 -22.35
CA ALA A 113 11.58 19.84 -23.27
C ALA A 113 12.45 18.71 -22.71
N ARG A 114 13.59 19.05 -22.08
CA ARG A 114 14.49 18.06 -21.48
C ARG A 114 13.84 17.32 -20.32
N PHE A 115 13.23 18.04 -19.38
CA PHE A 115 12.59 17.43 -18.22
C PHE A 115 11.30 16.67 -18.58
N ALA A 116 10.59 17.09 -19.63
CA ALA A 116 9.51 16.28 -20.20
C ALA A 116 10.03 14.91 -20.68
N GLY A 117 11.14 14.87 -21.41
CA GLY A 117 11.79 13.63 -21.83
C GLY A 117 12.22 12.73 -20.66
N TYR A 118 12.74 13.31 -19.57
CA TYR A 118 13.07 12.54 -18.36
C TYR A 118 11.83 11.92 -17.70
N ARG A 119 10.72 12.65 -17.61
CA ARG A 119 9.46 12.13 -17.06
C ARG A 119 8.89 11.01 -17.93
N GLU A 120 8.95 11.15 -19.25
CA GLU A 120 8.50 10.11 -20.19
C GLU A 120 9.33 8.83 -20.05
N GLU A 121 10.66 8.96 -20.00
CA GLU A 121 11.57 7.82 -19.82
C GLU A 121 11.36 7.15 -18.46
N TYR A 122 11.16 7.93 -17.40
CA TYR A 122 10.81 7.41 -16.08
C TYR A 122 9.51 6.59 -16.13
N ALA A 123 8.47 7.13 -16.77
CA ALA A 123 7.19 6.45 -16.93
C ALA A 123 7.33 5.16 -17.74
N ARG A 124 8.12 5.17 -18.82
CA ARG A 124 8.42 3.99 -19.64
C ARG A 124 9.08 2.91 -18.80
N GLN A 125 10.19 3.21 -18.13
CA GLN A 125 10.91 2.26 -17.29
C GLN A 125 10.03 1.74 -16.14
N LYS A 126 9.28 2.62 -15.46
CA LYS A 126 8.32 2.21 -14.42
C LYS A 126 7.31 1.21 -14.97
N SER A 127 6.77 1.45 -16.16
CA SER A 127 5.83 0.53 -16.79
C SER A 127 6.46 -0.82 -17.16
N GLU A 128 7.72 -0.83 -17.59
CA GLU A 128 8.49 -2.05 -17.90
C GLU A 128 8.80 -2.86 -16.64
N ILE A 129 9.19 -2.18 -15.56
CA ILE A 129 9.37 -2.79 -14.24
C ILE A 129 8.06 -3.41 -13.77
N VAL A 130 6.95 -2.66 -13.82
CA VAL A 130 5.62 -3.19 -13.49
C VAL A 130 5.27 -4.38 -14.38
N ARG A 131 5.57 -4.36 -15.68
CA ARG A 131 5.38 -5.50 -16.61
C ARG A 131 6.28 -6.69 -16.29
N SER A 132 7.46 -6.47 -15.71
CA SER A 132 8.37 -7.52 -15.27
C SER A 132 7.94 -8.19 -13.95
N THR A 133 7.09 -7.54 -13.15
CA THR A 133 6.55 -8.13 -11.92
C THR A 133 5.78 -9.42 -12.24
N PRO A 134 6.07 -10.57 -11.58
CA PRO A 134 5.39 -11.83 -11.83
C PRO A 134 3.87 -11.69 -11.72
N LYS A 135 3.12 -12.29 -12.66
CA LYS A 135 1.64 -12.28 -12.63
C LYS A 135 1.09 -12.77 -11.29
N GLY A 136 1.75 -13.75 -10.66
CA GLY A 136 1.41 -14.25 -9.33
C GLY A 136 1.54 -13.21 -8.23
N LYS A 137 2.59 -12.37 -8.25
CA LYS A 137 2.78 -11.29 -7.25
C LYS A 137 1.68 -10.25 -7.36
N ARG A 138 1.37 -9.81 -8.59
CA ARG A 138 0.27 -8.85 -8.81
C ARG A 138 -1.10 -9.41 -8.42
N ALA A 139 -1.33 -10.69 -8.64
CA ALA A 139 -2.56 -11.35 -8.20
C ALA A 139 -2.66 -11.41 -6.68
N ALA A 140 -1.54 -11.68 -5.99
CA ALA A 140 -1.46 -11.67 -4.54
C ALA A 140 -1.66 -10.25 -3.95
N GLU A 141 -0.99 -9.23 -4.50
CA GLU A 141 -1.20 -7.82 -4.13
C GLU A 141 -2.65 -7.36 -4.32
N ARG A 142 -3.30 -7.74 -5.42
CA ARG A 142 -4.73 -7.45 -5.64
C ARG A 142 -5.62 -8.16 -4.62
N ARG A 143 -5.25 -9.38 -4.22
CA ARG A 143 -5.98 -10.15 -3.21
C ARG A 143 -5.85 -9.52 -1.84
N GLU A 144 -4.64 -9.11 -1.48
CA GLU A 144 -4.35 -8.39 -0.24
C GLU A 144 -5.15 -7.10 -0.15
N GLN A 145 -5.12 -6.25 -1.19
CA GLN A 145 -5.92 -5.02 -1.23
C GLN A 145 -7.43 -5.27 -1.09
N LYS A 146 -7.94 -6.35 -1.69
CA LYS A 146 -9.35 -6.73 -1.55
C LYS A 146 -9.67 -7.18 -0.12
N ALA A 147 -8.79 -7.95 0.50
CA ALA A 147 -8.94 -8.44 1.86
C ALA A 147 -8.85 -7.30 2.87
N LEU A 148 -7.92 -6.35 2.71
CA LEU A 148 -7.81 -5.14 3.53
C LEU A 148 -9.08 -4.29 3.49
N ARG A 149 -9.64 -4.07 2.30
CA ARG A 149 -10.93 -3.34 2.18
C ARG A 149 -12.09 -4.10 2.82
N ALA A 150 -12.06 -5.42 2.83
CA ALA A 150 -13.08 -6.23 3.51
C ALA A 150 -12.91 -6.15 5.03
N LEU A 151 -11.67 -6.15 5.51
CA LEU A 151 -11.31 -5.97 6.91
C LEU A 151 -11.78 -4.61 7.43
N GLU A 152 -11.39 -3.52 6.75
CA GLU A 152 -11.80 -2.14 7.09
C GLU A 152 -13.33 -1.99 7.16
N ARG A 153 -14.05 -2.61 6.22
CA ARG A 153 -15.53 -2.60 6.24
C ARG A 153 -16.09 -3.38 7.42
N ALA A 154 -15.49 -4.52 7.78
CA ALA A 154 -15.91 -5.31 8.92
C ALA A 154 -15.64 -4.54 10.23
N GLU A 155 -14.50 -3.87 10.35
CA GLU A 155 -14.14 -3.02 11.49
C GLU A 155 -15.17 -1.90 11.70
N ILE A 156 -15.45 -1.13 10.64
CA ILE A 156 -16.45 -0.06 10.70
C ILE A 156 -17.83 -0.62 11.09
N SER A 157 -18.18 -1.81 10.61
CA SER A 157 -19.46 -2.44 10.95
C SER A 157 -19.52 -2.89 12.41
N ILE A 158 -18.41 -3.35 12.98
CA ILE A 158 -18.29 -3.73 14.40
C ILE A 158 -18.34 -2.49 15.29
N ILE A 159 -17.62 -1.42 14.94
CA ILE A 159 -17.59 -0.15 15.70
C ILE A 159 -19.00 0.44 15.82
N ASN A 160 -19.77 0.38 14.74
CA ASN A 160 -21.12 0.92 14.68
C ASN A 160 -22.21 -0.10 15.08
N TYR A 161 -21.84 -1.31 15.51
CA TYR A 161 -22.80 -2.33 15.87
C TYR A 161 -23.56 -1.95 17.14
N GLU A 162 -24.88 -2.08 17.11
CA GLU A 162 -25.77 -1.93 18.27
C GLU A 162 -26.14 -3.32 18.77
N PRO A 163 -25.64 -3.75 19.95
CA PRO A 163 -25.96 -5.06 20.50
C PRO A 163 -27.45 -5.24 20.78
N ARG A 164 -28.00 -6.39 20.38
CA ARG A 164 -29.42 -6.68 20.55
C ARG A 164 -29.78 -7.09 21.96
N ASP A 165 -28.86 -7.70 22.68
CA ASP A 165 -29.02 -8.21 24.04
C ASP A 165 -27.74 -8.04 24.87
N LEU A 166 -27.82 -8.38 26.15
CA LEU A 166 -26.69 -8.28 27.09
C LEU A 166 -25.54 -9.23 26.73
N ASP A 167 -25.84 -10.36 26.08
CA ASP A 167 -24.83 -11.35 25.68
C ASP A 167 -23.99 -10.83 24.50
N GLU A 168 -24.63 -10.25 23.48
CA GLU A 168 -23.93 -9.56 22.38
C GLU A 168 -23.15 -8.35 22.89
N ALA A 169 -23.67 -7.62 23.88
CA ALA A 169 -22.96 -6.48 24.47
C ALA A 169 -21.67 -6.93 25.18
N ALA A 170 -21.72 -8.03 25.91
CA ALA A 170 -20.55 -8.62 26.54
C ALA A 170 -19.54 -9.13 25.50
N GLN A 171 -20.01 -9.82 24.45
CA GLN A 171 -19.16 -10.33 23.38
C GLN A 171 -18.46 -9.19 22.60
N LEU A 172 -19.15 -8.08 22.34
CA LEU A 172 -18.57 -6.93 21.65
C LEU A 172 -17.47 -6.27 22.49
N LEU A 173 -17.66 -6.15 23.80
CA LEU A 173 -16.63 -5.64 24.71
C LEU A 173 -15.44 -6.59 24.83
N GLU A 174 -15.67 -7.91 24.91
CA GLU A 174 -14.58 -8.89 24.93
C GLU A 174 -13.74 -8.78 23.65
N PHE A 175 -14.40 -8.66 22.50
CA PHE A 175 -13.72 -8.48 21.22
C PHE A 175 -12.91 -7.17 21.17
N ALA A 176 -13.47 -6.05 21.62
CA ALA A 176 -12.79 -4.76 21.64
C ALA A 176 -11.59 -4.70 22.60
N CYS A 177 -11.60 -5.53 23.64
CA CYS A 177 -10.54 -5.59 24.66
C CYS A 177 -9.47 -6.66 24.37
N ARG A 178 -9.55 -7.43 23.29
CA ARG A 178 -8.52 -8.41 22.92
C ARG A 178 -7.27 -7.70 22.42
N GLY A 179 -6.31 -7.49 23.33
CA GLY A 179 -5.03 -6.84 23.04
C GLY A 179 -4.10 -7.66 22.14
N GLU A 180 -3.39 -6.91 21.30
CA GLU A 180 -2.09 -7.18 20.64
C GLU A 180 -1.92 -8.54 19.94
N SER A 181 -2.49 -8.64 18.74
CA SER A 181 -1.81 -9.34 17.65
C SER A 181 -1.66 -8.39 16.47
N GLU A 182 -0.65 -8.57 15.61
CA GLU A 182 -0.29 -7.69 14.48
C GLU A 182 -1.45 -7.33 13.54
N HIS A 183 -2.56 -8.09 13.57
CA HIS A 183 -3.78 -7.83 12.79
C HIS A 183 -5.08 -7.99 13.62
N CYS A 184 -5.01 -7.90 14.95
CA CYS A 184 -6.20 -7.83 15.78
C CYS A 184 -6.87 -6.45 15.67
N PHE A 185 -8.19 -6.43 15.77
CA PHE A 185 -8.98 -5.22 15.89
C PHE A 185 -8.42 -4.37 17.03
N THR A 186 -7.81 -3.24 16.70
CA THR A 186 -7.21 -2.35 17.69
C THR A 186 -8.02 -1.06 17.66
N ALA A 187 -9.09 -1.02 18.44
CA ALA A 187 -9.95 0.15 18.52
C ALA A 187 -9.14 1.36 19.01
N ASP A 188 -9.16 2.45 18.27
CA ASP A 188 -8.65 3.72 18.76
C ASP A 188 -9.54 4.29 19.89
N GLY A 189 -9.10 5.39 20.51
CA GLY A 189 -9.85 5.99 21.62
C GLY A 189 -11.26 6.45 21.26
N TRP A 190 -11.52 6.82 20.00
CA TRP A 190 -12.83 7.26 19.52
C TRP A 190 -13.73 6.07 19.17
N GLU A 191 -13.17 5.05 18.54
CA GLU A 191 -13.83 3.79 18.19
C GLU A 191 -14.28 3.05 19.45
N LEU A 192 -13.42 2.99 20.48
CA LEU A 192 -13.77 2.40 21.76
C LEU A 192 -14.90 3.17 22.44
N GLN A 193 -14.90 4.51 22.39
CA GLN A 193 -16.00 5.32 22.89
C GLN A 193 -17.32 5.04 22.18
N ALA A 194 -17.29 4.86 20.85
CA ALA A 194 -18.48 4.51 20.07
C ALA A 194 -19.04 3.14 20.48
N ILE A 195 -18.18 2.13 20.61
CA ILE A 195 -18.56 0.79 21.08
C ILE A 195 -19.15 0.86 22.49
N MET A 196 -18.47 1.52 23.42
CA MET A 196 -18.93 1.67 24.80
C MET A 196 -20.28 2.37 24.89
N ARG A 197 -20.53 3.38 24.05
CA ARG A 197 -21.82 4.08 23.99
C ARG A 197 -22.95 3.15 23.54
N ASN A 198 -22.71 2.34 22.49
CA ASN A 198 -23.70 1.39 21.98
C ASN A 198 -24.01 0.32 23.03
N VAL A 199 -22.99 -0.23 23.67
CA VAL A 199 -23.12 -1.19 24.77
C VAL A 199 -23.87 -0.58 25.96
N ALA A 200 -23.52 0.63 26.39
CA ALA A 200 -24.21 1.30 27.50
C ALA A 200 -25.70 1.53 27.19
N THR A 201 -26.04 1.81 25.93
CA THR A 201 -27.42 1.95 25.49
C THR A 201 -28.17 0.62 25.60
N THR A 202 -27.58 -0.48 25.16
CA THR A 202 -28.15 -1.82 25.31
C THR A 202 -28.33 -2.17 26.79
N ILE A 203 -27.31 -1.96 27.64
CA ILE A 203 -27.40 -2.22 29.08
C ILE A 203 -28.57 -1.43 29.69
N ARG A 204 -28.73 -0.15 29.35
CA ARG A 204 -29.82 0.68 29.86
C ARG A 204 -31.21 0.20 29.42
N THR A 205 -31.34 -0.38 28.24
CA THR A 205 -32.62 -0.90 27.73
C THR A 205 -33.01 -2.22 28.41
N TYR A 206 -32.04 -3.01 28.88
CA TYR A 206 -32.25 -4.34 29.48
C TYR A 206 -32.00 -4.41 30.99
N ALA A 207 -31.62 -3.30 31.64
CA ALA A 207 -31.48 -3.14 33.09
C ALA A 207 -32.74 -2.53 33.71
#